data_AF-A0A8T3TMU5-F1
#
_entry.id   AF-A0A8T3TMU5-F1
#
_cell.length_a   1.000
_cell.length_b   1.000
_cell.length_c   1.000
_cell.angle_alpha   90.00
_cell.angle_beta   90.00
_cell.angle_gamma   90.00
#
_symmetry.space_group_name_H-M   'P 1'
#
loop_
_entity.id
_entity.type
_entity.pdbx_description
1 polymer ?
#
loop_
_entity_poly.entity_id
_entity_poly.type
_entity_poly.pdbx_seq_one_letter_code
_entity_poly.pdbx_strand_id
1 'polypeptide(L)'
;MHSIATPSARHVATRSLVLIVGLIAALIITSAAGLTAAARASEPNPQPADAPKAAIIVGPTHGSTADFLVEGELFATQAEAAGMDVVRVFHPRATWKNVKDAARDANLVVYLGHGNGWPSPYAPFQETPRTASA
;
A
#
# COMPACT_ATOMS: atom_id res chain seq x y z
N MET A 1 -12.56 -93.05 -23.29
CA MET A 1 -13.20 -92.58 -22.04
C MET A 1 -12.09 -92.29 -21.04
N HIS A 2 -12.17 -91.15 -20.34
CA HIS A 2 -11.23 -90.63 -19.32
C HIS A 2 -9.95 -89.95 -19.87
N SER A 3 -9.47 -88.80 -19.41
CA SER A 3 -9.97 -87.70 -18.58
C SER A 3 -8.99 -86.53 -18.78
N ILE A 4 -9.47 -85.29 -18.81
CA ILE A 4 -8.68 -84.05 -18.98
C ILE A 4 -8.18 -83.59 -17.60
N ALA A 5 -6.89 -83.27 -17.47
CA ALA A 5 -6.35 -82.56 -16.31
C ALA A 5 -5.48 -81.38 -16.78
N THR A 6 -6.01 -80.17 -16.62
CA THR A 6 -5.33 -78.90 -16.86
C THR A 6 -4.52 -78.52 -15.61
N PRO A 7 -3.23 -78.12 -15.70
CA PRO A 7 -2.50 -77.59 -14.56
C PRO A 7 -2.95 -76.18 -14.17
N SER A 8 -3.07 -75.99 -12.86
CA SER A 8 -3.63 -74.85 -12.13
C SER A 8 -2.72 -73.60 -12.16
N ALA A 9 -3.30 -72.45 -12.53
CA ALA A 9 -2.69 -71.12 -12.58
C ALA A 9 -2.42 -70.55 -11.17
N ARG A 10 -1.41 -71.08 -10.47
CA ARG A 10 -1.07 -70.69 -9.09
C ARG A 10 -0.07 -69.53 -8.96
N HIS A 11 0.40 -68.90 -10.05
CA HIS A 11 1.51 -67.95 -9.99
C HIS A 11 1.26 -66.54 -10.53
N VAL A 12 0.03 -66.18 -10.91
CA VAL A 12 -0.27 -64.81 -11.40
C VAL A 12 -1.02 -63.96 -10.36
N ALA A 13 -1.66 -64.59 -9.37
CA ALA A 13 -2.48 -63.88 -8.37
C ALA A 13 -1.68 -63.07 -7.33
N THR A 14 -0.39 -63.33 -7.15
CA THR A 14 0.41 -62.72 -6.07
C THR A 14 1.10 -61.40 -6.45
N ARG A 15 1.10 -60.99 -7.73
CA ARG A 15 1.74 -59.73 -8.18
C ARG A 15 0.76 -58.56 -8.35
N SER A 16 -0.54 -58.83 -8.48
CA SER A 16 -1.57 -57.77 -8.60
C SER A 16 -2.07 -57.25 -7.25
N LEU A 17 -1.80 -57.97 -6.16
CA LEU A 17 -2.20 -57.61 -4.79
C LEU A 17 -1.07 -56.92 -4.00
N VAL A 18 -0.14 -56.21 -4.65
CA VAL A 18 0.79 -55.30 -3.94
C VAL A 18 0.65 -53.88 -4.48
N LEU A 19 0.26 -53.73 -5.75
CA LEU A 19 0.08 -52.44 -6.40
C LEU A 19 -1.24 -51.74 -6.02
N ILE A 20 -2.29 -52.48 -5.64
CA ILE A 20 -3.58 -51.88 -5.24
C ILE A 20 -3.55 -51.36 -3.79
N VAL A 21 -2.82 -52.01 -2.89
CA VAL A 21 -2.69 -51.56 -1.48
C VAL A 21 -1.80 -50.30 -1.38
N GLY A 22 -0.77 -50.19 -2.22
CA GLY A 22 0.10 -49.01 -2.25
C GLY A 22 -0.58 -47.73 -2.76
N LEU A 23 -1.56 -47.84 -3.67
CA LEU A 23 -2.26 -46.67 -4.22
C LEU A 23 -3.36 -46.13 -3.28
N ILE A 24 -3.90 -46.95 -2.39
CA ILE A 24 -4.91 -46.53 -1.40
C ILE A 24 -4.25 -45.89 -0.18
N ALA A 25 -3.05 -46.33 0.22
CA ALA A 25 -2.31 -45.72 1.33
C ALA A 25 -1.76 -44.31 1.02
N ALA A 26 -1.52 -43.99 -0.27
CA ALA A 26 -1.08 -42.66 -0.68
C ALA A 26 -2.23 -41.62 -0.78
N LEU A 27 -3.50 -42.04 -0.70
CA LEU A 27 -4.66 -41.14 -0.76
C LEU A 27 -5.23 -40.78 0.63
N ILE A 28 -4.71 -41.38 1.71
CA ILE A 28 -5.21 -41.15 3.08
C ILE A 28 -4.37 -40.11 3.85
N ILE A 29 -3.29 -39.57 3.27
CA ILE A 29 -2.44 -38.55 3.94
C ILE A 29 -2.85 -37.10 3.56
N THR A 30 -3.83 -36.89 2.68
CA THR A 30 -4.15 -35.58 2.10
C THR A 30 -5.27 -34.75 2.78
N SER A 31 -5.76 -35.10 3.96
CA SER A 31 -6.96 -34.43 4.55
C SER A 31 -6.75 -33.59 5.82
N ALA A 32 -5.52 -33.30 6.25
CA ALA A 32 -5.29 -32.40 7.40
C ALA A 32 -5.17 -30.89 7.02
N ALA A 33 -5.04 -30.55 5.74
CA ALA A 33 -4.93 -29.15 5.30
C ALA A 33 -6.29 -28.44 5.10
N GLY A 34 -7.40 -29.18 5.14
CA GLY A 34 -8.74 -28.64 4.88
C GLY A 34 -9.43 -27.98 6.08
N LEU A 35 -9.00 -28.28 7.31
CA LEU A 35 -9.69 -27.79 8.52
C LEU A 35 -9.18 -26.42 9.01
N THR A 36 -8.04 -25.95 8.52
CA THR A 36 -7.52 -24.60 8.83
C THR A 36 -8.00 -23.52 7.85
N ALA A 37 -8.59 -23.90 6.71
CA ALA A 37 -9.09 -22.94 5.72
C ALA A 37 -10.43 -22.31 6.13
N ALA A 38 -11.28 -23.03 6.87
CA ALA A 38 -12.57 -22.51 7.34
C ALA A 38 -12.44 -21.49 8.49
N ALA A 39 -11.30 -21.47 9.20
CA ALA A 39 -11.04 -20.52 10.29
C ALA A 39 -10.49 -19.16 9.80
N ARG A 40 -10.09 -19.04 8.52
CA ARG A 40 -9.63 -17.78 7.90
C ARG A 40 -10.76 -16.99 7.23
N ALA A 41 -11.98 -17.55 7.16
CA ALA A 41 -13.13 -16.91 6.52
C ALA A 41 -13.81 -15.83 7.38
N SER A 42 -13.20 -15.46 8.52
CA SER A 42 -13.68 -14.40 9.41
C SER A 42 -12.55 -13.46 9.82
N GLU A 43 -11.58 -13.23 8.93
CA GLU A 43 -10.79 -12.00 9.04
C GLU A 43 -11.70 -10.84 8.60
N PRO A 44 -11.84 -9.77 9.41
CA PRO A 44 -12.52 -8.57 8.95
C PRO A 44 -11.89 -8.19 7.62
N ASN A 45 -12.68 -8.07 6.55
CA ASN A 45 -12.21 -7.45 5.32
C ASN A 45 -11.63 -6.09 5.74
N PRO A 46 -10.31 -5.85 5.61
CA PRO A 46 -9.77 -4.55 5.92
C PRO A 46 -10.54 -3.58 5.03
N GLN A 47 -11.37 -2.71 5.63
CA GLN A 47 -11.79 -1.55 4.88
C GLN A 47 -10.49 -0.87 4.44
N PRO A 48 -10.35 -0.49 3.16
CA PRO A 48 -9.24 0.35 2.77
C PRO A 48 -9.22 1.52 3.74
N ALA A 49 -8.16 1.64 4.54
CA ALA A 49 -7.97 2.87 5.31
C ALA A 49 -7.96 3.99 4.28
N ASP A 50 -8.66 5.10 4.56
CA ASP A 50 -8.56 6.28 3.71
C ASP A 50 -7.07 6.60 3.52
N ALA A 51 -6.68 6.87 2.28
CA ALA A 51 -5.30 7.22 1.96
C ALA A 51 -4.88 8.40 2.84
N PRO A 52 -3.72 8.33 3.52
CA PRO A 52 -3.29 9.43 4.36
C PRO A 52 -3.11 10.70 3.52
N LYS A 53 -3.56 11.83 4.03
CA LYS A 53 -3.56 13.09 3.28
C LYS A 53 -2.21 13.79 3.38
N ALA A 54 -1.69 14.27 2.25
CA ALA A 54 -0.49 15.09 2.17
C ALA A 54 -0.80 16.47 1.57
N ALA A 55 -0.50 17.53 2.30
CA ALA A 55 -0.60 18.90 1.80
C ALA A 55 0.79 19.39 1.40
N ILE A 56 0.99 19.65 0.11
CA ILE A 56 2.25 20.19 -0.44
C ILE A 56 2.03 21.65 -0.81
N ILE A 57 2.70 22.55 -0.10
CA ILE A 57 2.48 23.99 -0.18
C ILE A 57 3.74 24.67 -0.69
N VAL A 58 3.62 25.47 -1.74
CA VAL A 58 4.71 26.29 -2.27
C VAL A 58 4.29 27.76 -2.22
N GLY A 59 4.92 28.52 -1.33
CA GLY A 59 4.73 29.97 -1.22
C GLY A 59 5.69 30.75 -2.13
N PRO A 60 5.46 32.07 -2.33
CA PRO A 60 6.41 32.92 -3.06
C PRO A 60 7.73 33.08 -2.30
N THR A 61 8.86 32.88 -2.98
CA THR A 61 10.22 33.06 -2.45
C THR A 61 11.12 33.95 -3.29
N HIS A 62 10.51 34.96 -3.92
CA HIS A 62 11.19 35.84 -4.89
C HIS A 62 11.88 34.98 -5.97
N GLY A 63 13.21 35.10 -6.11
CA GLY A 63 13.99 34.44 -7.16
C GLY A 63 13.99 32.91 -7.12
N SER A 64 13.68 32.29 -5.98
CA SER A 64 13.70 30.83 -5.83
C SER A 64 12.32 30.17 -6.01
N THR A 65 11.29 30.95 -6.36
CA THR A 65 9.92 30.41 -6.45
C THR A 65 9.83 29.30 -7.51
N ALA A 66 10.52 29.45 -8.63
CA ALA A 66 10.53 28.45 -9.70
C ALA A 66 11.14 27.12 -9.23
N ASP A 67 12.26 27.17 -8.52
CA ASP A 67 12.93 25.97 -7.99
C ASP A 67 12.04 25.26 -6.97
N PHE A 68 11.38 26.01 -6.07
CA PHE A 68 10.45 25.43 -5.10
C PHE A 68 9.18 24.86 -5.72
N LEU A 69 8.75 25.33 -6.89
CA LEU A 69 7.67 24.69 -7.64
C LEU A 69 8.11 23.32 -8.17
N VAL A 70 9.35 23.21 -8.67
CA VAL A 70 9.92 21.93 -9.13
C VAL A 70 10.09 20.96 -7.96
N GLU A 71 10.67 21.41 -6.84
CA GLU A 71 10.81 20.59 -5.64
C GLU A 71 9.45 20.19 -5.05
N GLY A 72 8.48 21.12 -5.03
CA GLY A 72 7.12 20.85 -4.60
C GLY A 72 6.46 19.73 -5.41
N GLU A 73 6.64 19.74 -6.73
CA GLU A 73 6.11 18.67 -7.58
C GLU A 73 6.81 17.34 -7.33
N LEU A 74 8.12 17.36 -7.05
CA LEU A 74 8.87 16.16 -6.68
C LEU A 74 8.34 15.55 -5.37
N PHE A 75 8.07 16.35 -4.34
CA PHE A 75 7.48 15.85 -3.09
C PHE A 75 6.05 15.33 -3.31
N ALA A 76 5.26 16.01 -4.12
CA ALA A 76 3.90 15.58 -4.46
C ALA A 76 3.91 14.20 -5.15
N THR A 77 4.78 14.02 -6.15
CA THR A 77 4.96 12.75 -6.86
C THR A 77 5.40 11.63 -5.92
N GLN A 78 6.31 11.91 -4.98
CA GLN A 78 6.76 10.91 -4.00
C GLN A 78 5.65 10.52 -3.01
N ALA A 79 4.84 11.48 -2.56
CA ALA A 79 3.71 11.22 -1.68
C ALA A 79 2.63 10.39 -2.40
N GLU A 80 2.33 10.71 -3.67
CA GLU A 80 1.43 9.90 -4.50
C GLU A 80 1.95 8.47 -4.66
N ALA A 81 3.25 8.29 -4.94
CA ALA A 81 3.87 6.98 -5.04
C ALA A 81 3.83 6.19 -3.72
N ALA A 82 3.76 6.89 -2.58
CA ALA A 82 3.57 6.30 -1.26
C ALA A 82 2.09 5.99 -0.92
N GLY A 83 1.16 6.24 -1.85
CA GLY A 83 -0.28 5.98 -1.67
C GLY A 83 -1.03 7.05 -0.88
N MET A 84 -0.51 8.28 -0.84
CA MET A 84 -1.15 9.40 -0.16
C MET A 84 -2.17 10.12 -1.06
N ASP A 85 -3.20 10.73 -0.46
CA ASP A 85 -4.06 11.71 -1.14
C ASP A 85 -3.40 13.09 -1.09
N VAL A 86 -2.93 13.58 -2.24
CA VAL A 86 -2.07 14.78 -2.31
C VAL A 86 -2.84 16.03 -2.73
N VAL A 87 -2.81 17.05 -1.86
CA VAL A 87 -3.33 18.39 -2.13
C VAL A 87 -2.16 19.34 -2.41
N ARG A 88 -2.07 19.81 -3.66
CA ARG A 88 -1.08 20.82 -4.09
C ARG A 88 -1.63 22.24 -3.91
N VAL A 89 -0.94 23.05 -3.13
CA VAL A 89 -1.25 24.48 -2.91
C VAL A 89 -0.04 25.31 -3.29
N PHE A 90 0.11 25.56 -4.59
CA PHE A 90 1.29 26.23 -5.15
C PHE A 90 1.03 27.70 -5.46
N HIS A 91 2.10 28.51 -5.42
CA HIS A 91 2.09 29.90 -5.89
C HIS A 91 1.57 29.98 -7.33
N PRO A 92 0.72 30.96 -7.68
CA PRO A 92 0.23 32.08 -6.86
C PRO A 92 -1.01 31.77 -6.02
N ARG A 93 -1.54 30.54 -6.05
CA ARG A 93 -2.76 30.15 -5.35
C ARG A 93 -2.54 29.75 -3.89
N ALA A 94 -1.31 29.83 -3.38
CA ALA A 94 -0.95 29.59 -1.99
C ALA A 94 -1.41 30.72 -1.05
N THR A 95 -2.71 31.01 -1.08
CA THR A 95 -3.36 31.96 -0.17
C THR A 95 -3.53 31.35 1.21
N TRP A 96 -3.67 32.19 2.25
CA TRP A 96 -3.87 31.72 3.62
C TRP A 96 -5.10 30.80 3.76
N LYS A 97 -6.18 31.08 3.02
CA LYS A 97 -7.38 30.23 3.01
C LYS A 97 -7.04 28.84 2.47
N ASN A 98 -6.42 28.76 1.30
CA ASN A 98 -6.12 27.49 0.64
C ASN A 98 -5.10 26.66 1.42
N VAL A 99 -4.09 27.31 2.02
CA VAL A 99 -3.12 26.65 2.89
C VAL A 99 -3.80 26.03 4.10
N LYS A 100 -4.67 26.79 4.77
CA LYS A 100 -5.41 26.30 5.94
C LYS A 100 -6.33 25.13 5.58
N ASP A 101 -7.05 25.24 4.47
CA ASP A 101 -7.97 24.19 4.02
C ASP A 101 -7.21 22.91 3.62
N ALA A 102 -6.05 23.04 2.97
CA ALA A 102 -5.22 21.89 2.63
C ALA A 102 -4.58 21.24 3.86
N ALA A 103 -4.10 22.04 4.81
CA ALA A 103 -3.46 21.54 6.02
C ALA A 103 -4.43 20.89 7.02
N ARG A 104 -5.72 21.20 6.97
CA ARG A 104 -6.75 20.54 7.80
C ARG A 104 -6.70 19.03 7.57
N ASP A 105 -6.55 18.29 8.67
CA ASP A 105 -6.56 16.83 8.70
C ASP A 105 -5.48 16.16 7.82
N ALA A 106 -4.45 16.90 7.41
CA ALA A 106 -3.32 16.34 6.68
C ALA A 106 -2.41 15.55 7.62
N ASN A 107 -2.04 14.33 7.23
CA ASN A 107 -1.07 13.51 7.93
C ASN A 107 0.38 13.96 7.63
N LEU A 108 0.60 14.55 6.46
CA LEU A 108 1.86 15.16 6.04
C LEU A 108 1.62 16.58 5.55
N VAL A 109 2.47 17.52 5.99
CA VAL A 109 2.49 18.89 5.47
C VAL A 109 3.92 19.22 5.06
N VAL A 110 4.10 19.58 3.79
CA VAL A 110 5.36 20.09 3.25
C VAL A 110 5.15 21.56 2.89
N TYR A 111 6.00 22.44 3.42
CA TYR A 111 5.97 23.87 3.12
C TYR A 111 7.31 24.32 2.55
N LEU A 112 7.28 24.80 1.32
CA LEU A 112 8.40 25.42 0.63
C LEU A 112 8.11 26.91 0.45
N GLY A 113 8.75 27.75 1.25
CA GLY A 113 8.42 29.17 1.30
C GLY A 113 9.32 29.96 2.25
N HIS A 114 9.14 31.27 2.31
CA HIS A 114 9.80 32.09 3.32
C HIS A 114 9.10 31.92 4.68
N GLY A 115 9.87 31.55 5.70
CA GLY A 115 9.46 31.72 7.09
C GLY A 115 9.54 33.19 7.50
N ASN A 116 8.64 33.64 8.38
CA ASN A 116 8.76 34.90 9.10
C ASN A 116 8.86 34.57 10.59
N GLY A 117 9.98 34.94 11.22
CA GLY A 117 10.15 34.85 12.68
C GLY A 117 9.89 36.19 13.33
N TRP A 118 9.16 36.22 14.45
CA TRP A 118 8.99 37.41 15.29
C TRP A 118 9.14 37.04 16.77
N PRO A 119 9.97 37.76 17.55
CA PRO A 119 10.93 38.78 17.13
C PRO A 119 12.09 38.21 16.30
N SER A 120 12.50 38.90 15.23
CA SER A 120 13.69 38.52 14.46
C SER A 120 14.89 39.38 14.88
N PRO A 121 16.02 38.78 15.27
CA PRO A 121 17.28 39.53 15.47
C PRO A 121 17.91 39.96 14.13
N TYR A 122 17.37 39.51 12.99
CA TYR A 122 17.87 39.82 11.66
C TYR A 122 16.85 40.68 10.91
N ALA A 123 17.24 41.92 10.57
CA ALA A 123 16.47 42.84 9.73
C ALA A 123 16.89 42.70 8.25
N PRO A 124 15.98 42.97 7.28
CA PRO A 124 14.58 43.37 7.46
C PRO A 124 13.64 42.17 7.68
N PHE A 125 12.69 42.29 8.61
CA PHE A 125 11.63 41.30 8.87
C PHE A 125 10.25 41.93 8.67
N GLN A 126 9.21 41.11 8.52
CA GLN A 126 7.83 41.59 8.40
C GLN A 126 7.15 41.54 9.78
N GLU A 127 6.73 42.70 10.31
CA GLU A 127 6.00 42.80 11.60
C GLU A 127 4.58 42.22 11.52
N THR A 128 4.00 42.24 10.32
CA THR A 128 2.67 41.71 10.04
C THR A 128 2.78 40.56 9.03
N PRO A 129 2.13 39.42 9.27
CA PRO A 129 2.00 38.37 8.26
C PRO A 129 1.42 38.97 6.98
N ARG A 130 2.07 38.77 5.83
CA ARG A 130 1.45 39.12 4.55
C ARG A 130 0.20 38.27 4.38
N THR A 131 -0.96 38.85 4.67
CA THR A 131 -2.24 38.31 4.22
C THR A 131 -2.15 38.25 2.71
N ALA A 132 -2.12 37.05 2.15
CA ALA A 132 -2.24 36.87 0.71
C ALA A 132 -3.54 37.55 0.27
N SER A 133 -3.42 38.70 -0.41
CA SER A 133 -4.55 39.41 -0.99
C SER A 133 -5.32 38.44 -1.90
N ALA A 134 -6.64 38.42 -1.71
CA ALA A 134 -7.59 37.54 -2.39
C ALA A 134 -7.59 37.75 -3.91
#